data_AF-A0A2W1KDZ0-F1
#
_entry.id   AF-A0A2W1KDZ0-F1
#
_cell.length_a   1.000
_cell.length_b   1.000
_cell.length_c   1.000
_cell.angle_alpha   90.00
_cell.angle_beta   90.00
_cell.angle_gamma   90.00
#
_symmetry.space_group_name_H-M   'P 1'
#
loop_
_entity.id
_entity.type
_entity.pdbx_description
1 polymer ?
#
loop_
_entity_poly.entity_id
_entity_poly.type
_entity_poly.pdbx_seq_one_letter_code
_entity_poly.pdbx_strand_id
1 'polypeptide(L)'
;MKTSPSLELRRKQAFGAVRILYGLIWLINTWLQLDPAYSMHFLGTFSADWVSGQPAWIASYGHWMAQLVQLLGAQYVAYATIALDAILAASLITGIGVPLLAWVGVIYNLWLWSTVGGFGGPYTQGATDPGTAIIYALCFLFVVWTRSWEGLSFSKAPHRPIYAPAIHTARILFGILWAFDAYWKWQPYFLTHAVTYLQQALPGEPAWIAAYIGFFISVITWAGPVLFGYFAAIMESIIAFYLIIGRGLRWVIPVGIAYSIGVWTTAEGWGAPFLPGATANKGDVLGTTNIYVIAFLFLAAWVYFTPEPRSNKSKR
;
A
#
# COMPACT_ATOMS: atom_id res chain seq x y z
N MET A 1 -16.84 23.76 -17.00
CA MET A 1 -15.65 24.28 -17.69
C MET A 1 -15.02 23.13 -18.45
N LYS A 2 -14.92 23.16 -19.79
CA LYS A 2 -14.32 22.07 -20.57
C LYS A 2 -12.80 22.05 -20.30
N THR A 3 -12.27 20.91 -19.86
CA THR A 3 -10.82 20.68 -19.79
C THR A 3 -10.22 20.85 -21.18
N SER A 4 -9.05 21.49 -21.30
CA SER A 4 -8.38 21.54 -22.61
C SER A 4 -8.06 20.10 -23.06
N PRO A 5 -8.21 19.77 -24.35
CA PRO A 5 -7.90 18.42 -24.86
C PRO A 5 -6.49 17.95 -24.49
N SER A 6 -5.53 18.87 -24.43
CA SER A 6 -4.14 18.60 -24.03
C SER A 6 -4.00 18.19 -22.56
N LEU A 7 -4.77 18.79 -21.65
CA LEU A 7 -4.71 18.48 -20.22
C LEU A 7 -5.38 17.15 -19.91
N GLU A 8 -6.50 16.86 -20.57
CA GLU A 8 -7.17 15.57 -20.44
C GLU A 8 -6.28 14.42 -20.91
N LEU A 9 -5.58 14.59 -22.03
CA LEU A 9 -4.60 13.62 -22.52
C LEU A 9 -3.47 13.41 -21.51
N ARG A 10 -2.87 14.49 -20.99
CA ARG A 10 -1.81 14.40 -19.96
C ARG A 10 -2.29 13.67 -18.70
N ARG A 11 -3.52 13.94 -18.25
CA ARG A 11 -4.11 13.27 -17.10
C ARG A 11 -4.30 11.77 -17.35
N LYS A 12 -4.83 11.38 -18.52
CA LYS A 12 -4.95 9.97 -18.93
C LYS A 12 -3.58 9.29 -18.95
N GLN A 13 -2.57 9.93 -19.53
CA GLN A 13 -1.19 9.43 -19.56
C GLN A 13 -0.61 9.29 -18.15
N ALA A 14 -0.83 10.27 -17.26
CA ALA A 14 -0.37 10.21 -15.88
C ALA A 14 -1.00 9.03 -15.12
N PHE A 15 -2.31 8.83 -15.21
CA PHE A 15 -2.95 7.65 -14.62
C PHE A 15 -2.42 6.34 -15.20
N GLY A 16 -2.22 6.29 -16.52
CA GLY A 16 -1.60 5.14 -17.19
C GLY A 16 -0.19 4.85 -16.68
N ALA A 17 0.63 5.87 -16.45
CA ALA A 17 1.99 5.73 -15.93
C ALA A 17 2.00 5.21 -14.50
N VAL A 18 1.14 5.73 -13.62
CA VAL A 18 1.02 5.24 -12.23
C VAL A 18 0.53 3.79 -12.20
N ARG A 19 -0.43 3.43 -13.06
CA ARG A 19 -0.90 2.04 -13.22
C ARG A 19 0.24 1.10 -13.67
N ILE A 20 1.06 1.53 -14.63
CA ILE A 20 2.22 0.73 -15.08
C ILE A 20 3.22 0.56 -13.94
N LEU A 21 3.54 1.63 -13.20
CA LEU A 21 4.44 1.55 -12.05
C LEU A 21 3.91 0.57 -10.98
N TYR A 22 2.60 0.62 -10.71
CA TYR A 22 1.96 -0.35 -9.84
C TYR A 22 2.08 -1.78 -10.39
N GLY A 23 1.89 -1.97 -11.69
CA GLY A 23 2.11 -3.26 -12.36
C GLY A 23 3.56 -3.77 -12.28
N LEU A 24 4.55 -2.88 -12.28
CA LEU A 24 5.95 -3.26 -12.07
C LEU A 24 6.20 -3.75 -10.65
N ILE A 25 5.56 -3.15 -9.64
CA ILE A 25 5.63 -3.67 -8.26
C ILE A 25 5.03 -5.08 -8.19
N TRP A 26 3.87 -5.29 -8.82
CA TRP A 26 3.27 -6.63 -8.94
C TRP A 26 4.19 -7.62 -9.65
N LEU A 27 4.87 -7.20 -10.72
CA LEU A 27 5.83 -8.04 -11.42
C LEU A 27 7.01 -8.44 -10.52
N ILE A 28 7.51 -7.51 -9.69
CA ILE A 28 8.57 -7.82 -8.72
C ILE A 28 8.04 -8.78 -7.65
N ASN A 29 6.82 -8.57 -7.12
CA ASN A 29 6.19 -9.53 -6.19
C ASN A 29 6.13 -10.93 -6.80
N THR A 30 5.59 -11.05 -8.02
CA THR A 30 5.51 -12.33 -8.73
C THR A 30 6.89 -12.96 -8.88
N TRP A 31 7.91 -12.18 -9.22
CA TRP A 31 9.27 -12.68 -9.35
C TRP A 31 9.84 -13.20 -8.02
N LEU A 32 9.58 -12.51 -6.91
CA LEU A 32 10.00 -12.96 -5.58
C LEU A 32 9.25 -14.22 -5.13
N GLN A 33 7.95 -14.29 -5.39
CA GLN A 33 7.12 -15.46 -5.06
C GLN A 33 7.46 -16.70 -5.90
N LEU A 34 8.16 -16.55 -7.03
CA LEU A 34 8.67 -17.69 -7.81
C LEU A 34 9.84 -18.40 -7.12
N ASP A 35 10.41 -17.84 -6.04
CA ASP A 35 11.37 -18.56 -5.21
C ASP A 35 10.73 -19.83 -4.61
N PRO A 36 11.33 -21.02 -4.77
CA PRO A 36 10.77 -22.25 -4.22
C PRO A 36 10.48 -22.20 -2.71
N ALA A 37 11.27 -21.44 -1.94
CA ALA A 37 11.06 -21.25 -0.51
C ALA A 37 9.74 -20.56 -0.18
N TYR A 38 9.22 -19.70 -1.07
CA TYR A 38 7.91 -19.08 -0.87
C TYR A 38 6.81 -20.14 -0.81
N SER A 39 6.75 -21.05 -1.78
CA SER A 39 5.72 -22.10 -1.80
C SER A 39 5.82 -23.08 -0.62
N MET A 40 7.02 -23.32 -0.11
CA MET A 40 7.26 -24.15 1.08
C MET A 40 6.71 -23.50 2.36
N HIS A 41 6.73 -22.18 2.45
CA HIS A 41 6.27 -21.44 3.63
C HIS A 41 4.87 -20.85 3.49
N PHE A 42 4.25 -20.91 2.30
CA PHE A 42 2.94 -20.34 1.99
C PHE A 42 1.83 -20.76 2.97
N LEU A 43 1.73 -22.05 3.34
CA LEU A 43 0.72 -22.45 4.33
C LEU A 43 0.93 -21.77 5.69
N GLY A 44 2.18 -21.49 6.04
CA GLY A 44 2.55 -20.74 7.23
C GLY A 44 2.12 -19.28 7.19
N THR A 45 1.87 -18.68 6.03
CA THR A 45 1.46 -17.26 5.93
C THR A 45 -0.01 -17.07 6.34
N PHE A 46 -0.85 -18.09 6.14
CA PHE A 46 -2.23 -18.14 6.63
C PHE A 46 -2.32 -18.31 8.15
N SER A 47 -1.20 -18.59 8.81
CA SER A 47 -1.12 -18.64 10.27
C SER A 47 -0.97 -17.27 10.91
N ALA A 48 -0.98 -16.21 10.10
CA ALA A 48 -0.92 -14.82 10.50
C ALA A 48 -1.68 -14.63 11.82
N ASP A 49 -0.88 -14.52 12.87
CA ASP A 49 -1.31 -14.10 14.18
C ASP A 49 -2.17 -15.07 14.99
N TRP A 50 -1.78 -16.34 15.17
CA TRP A 50 -2.18 -17.09 16.37
C TRP A 50 -1.58 -16.49 17.67
N VAL A 51 -1.33 -15.18 17.69
CA VAL A 51 -0.76 -14.47 18.82
C VAL A 51 -1.83 -14.33 19.89
N SER A 52 -1.44 -14.59 21.13
CA SER A 52 -2.28 -14.33 22.29
C SER A 52 -2.73 -12.87 22.29
N GLY A 53 -4.04 -12.62 22.38
CA GLY A 53 -4.62 -11.28 22.44
C GLY A 53 -5.60 -10.94 21.31
N GLN A 54 -5.61 -11.71 20.21
CA GLN A 54 -6.56 -11.46 19.12
C GLN A 54 -8.00 -11.86 19.47
N PRO A 55 -9.01 -11.17 18.89
CA PRO A 55 -10.40 -11.60 18.99
C PRO A 55 -10.60 -13.05 18.54
N ALA A 56 -11.34 -13.84 19.32
CA ALA A 56 -11.54 -15.27 19.06
C ALA A 56 -12.13 -15.58 17.68
N TRP A 57 -12.93 -14.67 17.13
CA TRP A 57 -13.52 -14.83 15.80
C TRP A 57 -12.48 -14.71 14.67
N ILE A 58 -11.46 -13.86 14.83
CA ILE A 58 -10.35 -13.71 13.86
C ILE A 58 -9.52 -14.98 13.86
N ALA A 59 -9.17 -15.48 15.05
CA ALA A 59 -8.49 -16.77 15.21
C ALA A 59 -9.27 -17.89 14.50
N SER A 60 -10.57 -17.99 14.78
CA SER A 60 -11.45 -19.01 14.18
C SER A 60 -11.50 -18.90 12.66
N TYR A 61 -11.60 -17.68 12.12
CA TYR A 61 -11.58 -17.42 10.69
C TYR A 61 -10.24 -17.83 10.05
N GLY A 62 -9.11 -17.45 10.65
CA GLY A 62 -7.77 -17.82 10.18
C GLY A 62 -7.56 -19.34 10.16
N HIS A 63 -7.95 -20.05 11.22
CA HIS A 63 -7.90 -21.51 11.27
C HIS A 63 -8.74 -22.15 10.16
N TRP A 64 -9.97 -21.67 9.96
CA TRP A 64 -10.85 -22.18 8.92
C TRP A 64 -10.24 -21.97 7.52
N MET A 65 -9.63 -20.82 7.27
CA MET A 65 -8.95 -20.53 6.00
C MET A 65 -7.71 -21.41 5.79
N ALA A 66 -6.89 -21.58 6.82
CA ALA A 66 -5.73 -22.47 6.76
C ALA A 66 -6.14 -23.92 6.46
N GLN A 67 -7.22 -24.41 7.08
CA GLN A 67 -7.79 -25.73 6.79
C GLN A 67 -8.27 -25.84 5.34
N LEU A 68 -8.96 -24.81 4.81
CA LEU A 68 -9.39 -24.80 3.42
C LEU A 68 -8.18 -24.87 2.45
N VAL A 69 -7.14 -24.07 2.70
CA VAL A 69 -5.90 -24.10 1.90
C VAL A 69 -5.22 -25.46 1.99
N GLN A 70 -5.20 -26.07 3.17
CA GLN A 70 -4.66 -27.42 3.35
C GLN A 70 -5.45 -28.47 2.57
N LEU A 71 -6.79 -28.40 2.57
CA LEU A 71 -7.67 -29.31 1.82
C LEU A 71 -7.48 -29.19 0.30
N LEU A 72 -7.29 -27.96 -0.20
CA LEU A 72 -7.01 -27.70 -1.62
C LEU A 72 -5.57 -28.06 -2.03
N GLY A 73 -4.67 -28.21 -1.04
CA GLY A 73 -3.24 -28.39 -1.21
C GLY A 73 -2.51 -27.05 -1.30
N ALA A 74 -1.78 -26.70 -0.24
CA ALA A 74 -1.14 -25.39 -0.09
C ALA A 74 -0.24 -24.99 -1.26
N GLN A 75 0.52 -25.94 -1.82
CA GLN A 75 1.34 -25.71 -3.01
C GLN A 75 0.52 -25.28 -4.23
N TYR A 76 -0.65 -25.87 -4.45
CA TYR A 76 -1.51 -25.54 -5.57
C TYR A 76 -2.12 -24.15 -5.40
N VAL A 77 -2.50 -23.81 -4.17
CA VAL A 77 -2.98 -22.46 -3.84
C VAL A 77 -1.85 -21.44 -4.04
N ALA A 78 -0.63 -21.73 -3.59
CA ALA A 78 0.53 -20.87 -3.81
C ALA A 78 0.78 -20.62 -5.32
N TYR A 79 0.82 -21.68 -6.13
CA TYR A 79 0.99 -21.52 -7.58
C TYR A 79 -0.17 -20.79 -8.25
N ALA A 80 -1.41 -21.00 -7.79
CA ALA A 80 -2.57 -20.25 -8.28
C ALA A 80 -2.46 -18.76 -7.93
N THR A 81 -1.99 -18.41 -6.73
CA THR A 81 -1.73 -17.01 -6.35
C THR A 81 -0.63 -16.38 -7.21
N ILE A 82 0.49 -17.07 -7.42
CA ILE A 82 1.59 -16.58 -8.28
C ILE A 82 1.10 -16.36 -9.72
N ALA A 83 0.32 -17.29 -10.25
CA ALA A 83 -0.25 -17.17 -11.60
C ALA A 83 -1.21 -15.98 -11.69
N LEU A 84 -2.04 -15.77 -10.66
CA LEU A 84 -2.93 -14.61 -10.59
C LEU A 84 -2.13 -13.30 -10.52
N ASP A 85 -1.09 -13.24 -9.69
CA ASP A 85 -0.20 -12.09 -9.56
C ASP A 85 0.45 -11.75 -10.91
N ALA A 86 0.94 -12.76 -11.65
CA ALA A 86 1.50 -12.59 -12.99
C ALA A 86 0.47 -12.03 -13.98
N ILE A 87 -0.77 -12.52 -13.95
CA ILE A 87 -1.86 -12.05 -14.80
C ILE A 87 -2.21 -10.59 -14.46
N LEU A 88 -2.29 -10.26 -13.18
CA LEU A 88 -2.55 -8.89 -12.70
C LEU A 88 -1.41 -7.94 -13.09
N ALA A 89 -0.15 -8.34 -12.91
CA ALA A 89 1.02 -7.59 -13.34
C ALA A 89 1.00 -7.30 -14.85
N ALA A 90 0.80 -8.35 -15.66
CA ALA A 90 0.73 -8.22 -17.12
C ALA A 90 -0.42 -7.29 -17.54
N SER A 91 -1.58 -7.39 -16.89
CA SER A 91 -2.72 -6.51 -17.13
C SER A 91 -2.41 -5.05 -16.76
N LEU A 92 -1.85 -4.81 -15.57
CA LEU A 92 -1.47 -3.49 -15.06
C LEU A 92 -0.35 -2.83 -15.87
N ILE A 93 0.51 -3.59 -16.54
CA ILE A 93 1.54 -3.04 -17.42
C ILE A 93 0.92 -2.76 -18.81
N THR A 94 0.30 -3.76 -19.44
CA THR A 94 -0.13 -3.66 -20.84
C THR A 94 -1.43 -2.87 -21.04
N GLY A 95 -2.33 -2.90 -20.06
CA GLY A 95 -3.68 -2.32 -20.18
C GLY A 95 -4.73 -3.33 -20.65
N ILE A 96 -4.31 -4.53 -21.06
CA ILE A 96 -5.20 -5.57 -21.54
C ILE A 96 -6.00 -6.13 -20.37
N GLY A 97 -7.33 -6.18 -20.49
CA GLY A 97 -8.21 -6.79 -19.48
C GLY A 97 -8.40 -5.99 -18.18
N VAL A 98 -7.73 -4.84 -18.00
CA VAL A 98 -7.75 -4.06 -16.76
C VAL A 98 -9.15 -3.74 -16.22
N PRO A 99 -10.17 -3.38 -17.04
CA PRO A 99 -11.51 -3.10 -16.49
C PRO A 99 -12.11 -4.24 -15.66
N LEU A 100 -11.79 -5.49 -16.00
CA LEU A 100 -12.21 -6.68 -15.24
C LEU A 100 -11.17 -7.05 -14.19
N LEU A 101 -9.90 -7.17 -14.61
CA LEU A 101 -8.83 -7.68 -13.75
C LEU A 101 -8.50 -6.73 -12.60
N ALA A 102 -8.76 -5.44 -12.71
CA ALA A 102 -8.61 -4.53 -11.58
C ALA A 102 -9.60 -4.86 -10.45
N TRP A 103 -10.84 -5.26 -10.76
CA TRP A 103 -11.79 -5.73 -9.75
C TRP A 103 -11.39 -7.07 -9.13
N VAL A 104 -10.85 -7.98 -9.95
CA VAL A 104 -10.24 -9.21 -9.43
C VAL A 104 -9.12 -8.86 -8.45
N GLY A 105 -8.27 -7.90 -8.78
CA GLY A 105 -7.25 -7.36 -7.89
C GLY A 105 -7.80 -6.80 -6.58
N VAL A 106 -8.91 -6.04 -6.61
CA VAL A 106 -9.58 -5.58 -5.37
C VAL A 106 -9.98 -6.77 -4.50
N ILE A 107 -10.71 -7.74 -5.05
CA ILE A 107 -11.25 -8.88 -4.30
C ILE A 107 -10.12 -9.75 -3.75
N TYR A 108 -9.13 -10.03 -4.58
CA TYR A 108 -7.97 -10.84 -4.22
C TYR A 108 -7.18 -10.21 -3.07
N ASN A 109 -6.92 -8.90 -3.11
CA ASN A 109 -6.18 -8.24 -2.04
C ASN A 109 -7.02 -8.08 -0.76
N LEU A 110 -8.34 -7.96 -0.84
CA LEU A 110 -9.19 -8.02 0.34
C LEU A 110 -9.19 -9.42 0.97
N TRP A 111 -9.15 -10.46 0.14
CA TRP A 111 -8.99 -11.82 0.62
C TRP A 111 -7.65 -12.02 1.32
N LEU A 112 -6.53 -11.64 0.67
CA LEU A 112 -5.19 -11.67 1.29
C LEU A 112 -5.15 -10.86 2.58
N TRP A 113 -5.76 -9.68 2.60
CA TRP A 113 -5.84 -8.85 3.80
C TRP A 113 -6.56 -9.55 4.95
N SER A 114 -7.69 -10.23 4.69
CA SER A 114 -8.40 -10.98 5.73
C SER A 114 -7.68 -12.24 6.18
N THR A 115 -6.97 -12.93 5.27
CA THR A 115 -6.34 -14.23 5.55
C THR A 115 -4.90 -14.06 6.02
N VAL A 116 -3.97 -13.80 5.10
CA VAL A 116 -2.53 -13.66 5.37
C VAL A 116 -2.23 -12.37 6.13
N GLY A 117 -3.03 -11.32 5.92
CA GLY A 117 -2.95 -10.08 6.68
C GLY A 117 -3.68 -10.12 8.02
N GLY A 118 -4.53 -11.13 8.27
CA GLY A 118 -5.31 -11.25 9.51
C GLY A 118 -6.31 -10.12 9.77
N PHE A 119 -6.72 -9.34 8.75
CA PHE A 119 -7.43 -8.04 8.83
C PHE A 119 -6.57 -6.84 9.30
N GLY A 120 -5.25 -7.00 9.36
CA GLY A 120 -4.34 -5.94 9.81
C GLY A 120 -4.29 -5.81 11.33
N GLY A 121 -3.27 -5.14 11.87
CA GLY A 121 -3.14 -4.96 13.32
C GLY A 121 -4.08 -3.88 13.89
N PRO A 122 -4.02 -3.61 15.21
CA PRO A 122 -3.20 -4.30 16.18
C PRO A 122 -4.01 -5.18 17.11
N TYR A 123 -3.90 -6.47 16.87
CA TYR A 123 -4.34 -7.50 17.80
C TYR A 123 -3.28 -7.81 18.88
N THR A 124 -2.12 -7.17 18.79
CA THR A 124 -0.97 -7.34 19.68
C THR A 124 -0.37 -5.98 20.04
N GLN A 125 0.27 -5.90 21.20
CA GLN A 125 0.88 -4.66 21.67
C GLN A 125 1.98 -4.20 20.72
N GLY A 126 1.88 -2.95 20.27
CA GLY A 126 2.87 -2.36 19.38
C GLY A 126 2.65 -2.64 17.90
N ALA A 127 1.67 -3.45 17.48
CA ALA A 127 1.25 -3.37 16.09
C ALA A 127 0.63 -1.98 15.82
N THR A 128 0.81 -1.45 14.62
CA THR A 128 0.26 -0.13 14.25
C THR A 128 -0.31 -0.08 12.83
N ASP A 129 0.12 -1.01 11.96
CA ASP A 129 -0.19 -1.01 10.53
C ASP A 129 -1.55 -1.70 10.26
N PRO A 130 -2.43 -1.13 9.42
CA PRO A 130 -3.70 -1.71 8.99
C PRO A 130 -3.56 -2.95 8.07
N GLY A 131 -2.35 -3.39 7.79
CA GLY A 131 -1.99 -4.51 6.93
C GLY A 131 -1.73 -4.08 5.48
N THR A 132 -0.69 -4.62 4.86
CA THR A 132 -0.25 -4.18 3.53
C THR A 132 -1.27 -4.42 2.41
N ALA A 133 -2.00 -5.53 2.43
CA ALA A 133 -2.90 -5.89 1.33
C ALA A 133 -4.12 -4.95 1.18
N ILE A 134 -4.53 -4.23 2.24
CA ILE A 134 -5.66 -3.28 2.14
C ILE A 134 -5.34 -2.09 1.25
N ILE A 135 -4.09 -1.60 1.26
CA ILE A 135 -3.69 -0.51 0.38
C ILE A 135 -3.52 -0.98 -1.07
N TYR A 136 -3.07 -2.22 -1.29
CA TYR A 136 -3.09 -2.80 -2.63
C TYR A 136 -4.51 -2.85 -3.20
N ALA A 137 -5.50 -3.28 -2.41
CA ALA A 137 -6.91 -3.24 -2.80
C ALA A 137 -7.37 -1.80 -3.13
N LEU A 138 -6.96 -0.81 -2.32
CA LEU A 138 -7.27 0.60 -2.58
C LEU A 138 -6.59 1.13 -3.86
N CYS A 139 -5.36 0.73 -4.15
CA CYS A 139 -4.68 1.07 -5.41
C CYS A 139 -5.40 0.48 -6.62
N PHE A 140 -5.96 -0.74 -6.52
CA PHE A 140 -6.83 -1.26 -7.57
C PHE A 140 -8.14 -0.46 -7.69
N LEU A 141 -8.74 0.00 -6.59
CA LEU A 141 -9.88 0.93 -6.66
C LEU A 141 -9.50 2.24 -7.35
N PHE A 142 -8.31 2.78 -7.11
CA PHE A 142 -7.78 3.91 -7.89
C PHE A 142 -7.67 3.57 -9.36
N VAL A 143 -7.13 2.40 -9.75
CA VAL A 143 -7.07 1.93 -11.14
C VAL A 143 -8.48 1.92 -11.77
N VAL A 144 -9.46 1.34 -11.08
CA VAL A 144 -10.87 1.28 -11.51
C VAL A 144 -11.47 2.67 -11.70
N TRP A 145 -11.40 3.51 -10.66
CA TRP A 145 -12.13 4.77 -10.62
C TRP A 145 -11.46 5.90 -11.41
N THR A 146 -10.14 5.84 -11.59
CA THR A 146 -9.42 6.74 -12.50
C THR A 146 -9.47 6.28 -13.95
N ARG A 147 -9.92 5.04 -14.19
CA ARG A 147 -9.94 4.38 -15.51
C ARG A 147 -8.56 4.44 -16.16
N SER A 148 -7.54 4.10 -15.40
CA SER A 148 -6.13 4.27 -15.81
C SER A 148 -5.74 3.46 -17.05
N TRP A 149 -6.58 2.54 -17.52
CA TRP A 149 -6.45 1.83 -18.80
C TRP A 149 -6.78 2.68 -20.04
N GLU A 150 -7.23 3.92 -19.89
CA GLU A 150 -7.47 4.81 -21.04
C GLU A 150 -6.21 5.55 -21.51
N GLY A 151 -5.12 5.50 -20.73
CA GLY A 151 -3.83 6.07 -21.10
C GLY A 151 -2.72 5.02 -21.07
N LEU A 152 -1.76 5.13 -22.00
CA LEU A 152 -0.58 4.24 -22.09
C LEU A 152 -0.98 2.75 -22.01
N SER A 153 -1.89 2.33 -22.90
CA SER A 153 -2.61 1.07 -22.75
C SER A 153 -3.02 0.51 -24.11
N PHE A 154 -2.98 -0.82 -24.24
CA PHE A 154 -3.53 -1.56 -25.38
C PHE A 154 -5.04 -1.87 -25.24
N SER A 155 -5.68 -1.40 -24.17
CA SER A 155 -7.11 -1.59 -23.94
C SER A 155 -7.93 -0.96 -25.06
N LYS A 156 -8.92 -1.72 -25.54
CA LYS A 156 -9.94 -1.24 -26.49
C LYS A 156 -11.23 -0.82 -25.80
N ALA A 157 -11.23 -0.72 -24.47
CA ALA A 157 -12.41 -0.34 -23.71
C ALA A 157 -12.89 1.07 -24.12
N PRO A 158 -14.21 1.28 -24.28
CA PRO A 158 -14.73 2.58 -24.69
C PRO A 158 -14.44 3.64 -23.63
N HIS A 159 -14.13 4.85 -24.08
CA HIS A 159 -13.91 6.00 -23.21
C HIS A 159 -15.17 6.29 -22.37
N ARG A 160 -14.97 6.57 -21.07
CA ARG A 160 -16.02 7.10 -20.20
C ARG A 160 -15.45 8.21 -19.31
N PRO A 161 -16.26 9.24 -18.98
CA PRO A 161 -15.81 10.28 -18.06
C PRO A 161 -15.51 9.69 -16.68
N ILE A 162 -14.48 10.24 -16.04
CA ILE A 162 -14.12 9.91 -14.67
C ILE A 162 -15.21 10.43 -13.73
N TYR A 163 -15.68 9.58 -12.83
CA TYR A 163 -16.66 9.95 -11.81
C TYR A 163 -15.95 10.54 -10.59
N ALA A 164 -15.91 11.87 -10.49
CA ALA A 164 -15.17 12.59 -9.44
C ALA A 164 -15.52 12.13 -8.00
N PRO A 165 -16.79 11.83 -7.65
CA PRO A 165 -17.10 11.30 -6.31
C PRO A 165 -16.36 10.01 -5.98
N ALA A 166 -16.11 9.12 -6.95
CA ALA A 166 -15.35 7.90 -6.68
C ALA A 166 -13.88 8.19 -6.32
N ILE A 167 -13.25 9.20 -6.95
CA ILE A 167 -11.90 9.64 -6.56
C ILE A 167 -11.92 10.27 -5.17
N HIS A 168 -12.95 11.05 -4.83
CA HIS A 168 -13.10 11.59 -3.49
C HIS A 168 -13.26 10.48 -2.45
N THR A 169 -14.05 9.43 -2.74
CA THR A 169 -14.18 8.25 -1.90
C THR A 169 -12.83 7.56 -1.72
N ALA A 170 -12.07 7.31 -2.80
CA ALA A 170 -10.74 6.70 -2.72
C ALA A 170 -9.78 7.50 -1.82
N ARG A 171 -9.79 8.84 -1.98
CA ARG A 171 -8.99 9.76 -1.17
C ARG A 171 -9.39 9.70 0.30
N ILE A 172 -10.70 9.66 0.60
CA ILE A 172 -11.20 9.57 1.98
C ILE A 172 -10.81 8.22 2.60
N LEU A 173 -11.00 7.11 1.87
CA LEU A 173 -10.58 5.78 2.31
C LEU A 173 -9.07 5.75 2.60
N PHE A 174 -8.25 6.37 1.73
CA PHE A 174 -6.83 6.49 1.98
C PHE A 174 -6.53 7.32 3.23
N GLY A 175 -7.22 8.44 3.41
CA GLY A 175 -7.11 9.26 4.62
C GLY A 175 -7.54 8.53 5.89
N ILE A 176 -8.52 7.63 5.81
CA ILE A 176 -8.93 6.76 6.94
C ILE A 176 -7.84 5.75 7.28
N LEU A 177 -7.16 5.16 6.28
CA LEU A 177 -6.00 4.30 6.53
C LEU A 177 -4.89 5.06 7.26
N TRP A 178 -4.56 6.28 6.82
CA TRP A 178 -3.62 7.14 7.54
C TRP A 178 -4.10 7.53 8.94
N ALA A 179 -5.41 7.76 9.13
CA ALA A 179 -5.97 8.06 10.45
C ALA A 179 -5.86 6.86 11.40
N PHE A 180 -6.00 5.65 10.86
CA PHE A 180 -5.78 4.41 11.59
C PHE A 180 -4.34 4.30 12.06
N ASP A 181 -3.36 4.47 11.16
CA ASP A 181 -1.93 4.48 11.50
C ASP A 181 -1.64 5.53 12.58
N ALA A 182 -2.10 6.77 12.36
CA ALA A 182 -1.90 7.89 13.27
C ALA A 182 -2.47 7.62 14.68
N TYR A 183 -3.67 7.04 14.77
CA TYR A 183 -4.27 6.67 16.06
C TYR A 183 -3.37 5.74 16.85
N TRP A 184 -2.74 4.77 16.18
CA TRP A 184 -1.82 3.84 16.83
C TRP A 184 -0.48 4.46 17.19
N LYS A 185 -0.03 5.49 16.47
CA LYS A 185 1.19 6.23 16.83
C LYS A 185 1.02 7.08 18.08
N TRP A 186 -0.19 7.52 18.36
CA TRP A 186 -0.49 8.21 19.62
C TRP A 186 -0.54 7.30 20.84
N GLN A 187 -0.48 5.97 20.67
CA GLN A 187 -0.49 5.06 21.82
C GLN A 187 0.82 5.13 22.60
N PRO A 188 0.78 5.01 23.94
CA PRO A 188 1.97 5.12 24.79
C PRO A 188 3.10 4.16 24.39
N TYR A 189 2.74 2.96 23.94
CA TYR A 189 3.71 1.97 23.51
C TYR A 189 4.53 2.46 22.32
N PHE A 190 3.88 2.93 21.25
CA PHE A 190 4.59 3.46 20.08
C PHE A 190 5.47 4.66 20.47
N LEU A 191 4.92 5.61 21.23
CA LEU A 191 5.66 6.81 21.64
C LEU A 191 6.94 6.50 22.43
N THR A 192 6.94 5.43 23.23
CA THR A 192 8.09 5.03 24.06
C THR A 192 9.01 4.01 23.39
N HIS A 193 8.56 3.36 22.31
CA HIS A 193 9.27 2.27 21.63
C HIS A 193 9.44 2.52 20.11
N ALA A 194 9.28 3.74 19.61
CA ALA A 194 9.32 4.03 18.17
C ALA A 194 10.61 3.54 17.47
N VAL A 195 11.74 3.48 18.19
CA VAL A 195 13.02 2.97 17.66
C VAL A 195 13.01 1.46 17.45
N THR A 196 12.20 0.70 18.21
CA THR A 196 12.18 -0.76 18.09
C THR A 196 11.68 -1.22 16.72
N TYR A 197 10.81 -0.44 16.07
CA TYR A 197 10.33 -0.74 14.71
C TYR A 197 11.45 -0.69 13.69
N LEU A 198 12.38 0.28 13.82
CA LEU A 198 13.56 0.34 12.94
C LEU A 198 14.55 -0.80 13.27
N GLN A 199 14.69 -1.15 14.55
CA GLN A 199 15.57 -2.25 14.96
C GLN A 199 15.05 -3.61 14.47
N GLN A 200 13.73 -3.80 14.44
CA GLN A 200 13.09 -5.01 13.92
C GLN A 200 13.31 -5.21 12.42
N ALA A 201 13.62 -4.13 11.68
CA ALA A 201 13.97 -4.19 10.27
C ALA A 201 15.45 -4.52 10.00
N LEU A 202 16.31 -4.66 11.02
CA LEU A 202 17.74 -4.96 10.82
C LEU A 202 18.08 -6.44 10.53
N PRO A 203 17.46 -7.45 11.17
CA PRO A 203 17.87 -8.83 11.00
C PRO A 203 17.70 -9.33 9.55
N GLY A 204 18.73 -9.96 9.00
CA GLY A 204 18.70 -10.52 7.63
C GLY A 204 18.98 -9.52 6.52
N GLU A 205 19.14 -8.24 6.84
CA GLU A 205 19.41 -7.20 5.85
C GLU A 205 20.84 -7.23 5.31
N PRO A 206 21.05 -6.90 4.02
CA PRO A 206 22.36 -6.58 3.48
C PRO A 206 23.09 -5.51 4.32
N ALA A 207 24.42 -5.62 4.42
CA ALA A 207 25.23 -4.74 5.28
C ALA A 207 25.01 -3.24 5.03
N TRP A 208 24.78 -2.83 3.79
CA TRP A 208 24.54 -1.43 3.44
C TRP A 208 23.15 -0.93 3.89
N ILE A 209 22.12 -1.79 3.88
CA ILE A 209 20.78 -1.48 4.41
C ILE A 209 20.85 -1.38 5.93
N ALA A 210 21.49 -2.36 6.57
CA ALA A 210 21.69 -2.34 8.02
C ALA A 210 22.44 -1.07 8.47
N ALA A 211 23.49 -0.66 7.73
CA ALA A 211 24.22 0.58 8.00
C ALA A 211 23.34 1.83 7.80
N TYR A 212 22.54 1.87 6.73
CA TYR A 212 21.59 2.95 6.47
C TYR A 212 20.57 3.08 7.60
N ILE A 213 19.89 1.99 7.99
CA ILE A 213 18.92 1.99 9.08
C ILE A 213 19.60 2.36 10.41
N GLY A 214 20.81 1.83 10.66
CA GLY A 214 21.60 2.14 11.85
C GLY A 214 21.97 3.62 12.00
N PHE A 215 22.22 4.32 10.88
CA PHE A 215 22.39 5.77 10.87
C PHE A 215 21.13 6.49 11.37
N PHE A 216 19.94 6.14 10.86
CA PHE A 216 18.68 6.76 11.31
C PHE A 216 18.37 6.44 12.78
N ILE A 217 18.61 5.20 13.22
CA ILE A 217 18.49 4.83 14.64
C ILE A 217 19.38 5.75 15.48
N SER A 218 20.64 5.96 15.09
CA SER A 218 21.58 6.81 15.83
C SER A 218 21.10 8.27 15.90
N VAL A 219 20.59 8.82 14.79
CA VAL A 219 20.04 10.19 14.75
C VAL A 219 18.81 10.31 15.65
N ILE A 220 17.91 9.33 15.63
CA ILE A 220 16.69 9.33 16.46
C ILE A 220 17.04 9.19 17.94
N THR A 221 17.96 8.29 18.28
CA THR A 221 18.43 8.12 19.67
C THR A 221 19.08 9.39 20.18
N TRP A 222 19.86 10.09 19.35
CA TRP A 222 20.47 11.37 19.71
C TRP A 222 19.43 12.49 19.91
N ALA A 223 18.45 12.62 19.01
CA ALA A 223 17.41 13.64 19.09
C ALA A 223 16.38 13.38 20.21
N GLY A 224 16.18 12.11 20.57
CA GLY A 224 15.21 11.65 21.55
C GLY A 224 14.15 10.71 20.92
N PRO A 225 14.11 9.42 21.30
CA PRO A 225 13.15 8.45 20.75
C PRO A 225 11.69 8.87 20.90
N VAL A 226 11.34 9.46 22.04
CA VAL A 226 9.96 9.94 22.32
C VAL A 226 9.60 11.13 21.44
N LEU A 227 10.55 12.04 21.19
CA LEU A 227 10.35 13.18 20.29
C LEU A 227 10.08 12.69 18.86
N PHE A 228 10.83 11.68 18.41
CA PHE A 228 10.58 11.03 17.12
C PHE A 228 9.20 10.36 17.06
N GLY A 229 8.79 9.67 18.14
CA GLY A 229 7.44 9.10 18.27
C GLY A 229 6.34 10.15 18.07
N TYR A 230 6.45 11.30 18.73
CA TYR A 230 5.52 12.42 18.54
C TYR A 230 5.58 13.00 17.13
N PHE A 231 6.77 13.16 16.56
CA PHE A 231 6.94 13.63 15.18
C PHE A 231 6.18 12.72 14.20
N ALA A 232 6.37 11.40 14.29
CA ALA A 232 5.66 10.43 13.46
C ALA A 232 4.14 10.55 13.64
N ALA A 233 3.65 10.53 14.89
CA ALA A 233 2.21 10.64 15.16
C ALA A 233 1.58 11.93 14.60
N ILE A 234 2.27 13.07 14.74
CA ILE A 234 1.83 14.37 14.20
C ILE A 234 1.82 14.34 12.67
N MET A 235 2.87 13.83 12.03
CA MET A 235 2.96 13.75 10.58
C MET A 235 1.84 12.92 9.97
N GLU A 236 1.59 11.73 10.51
CA GLU A 236 0.52 10.85 10.04
C GLU A 236 -0.87 11.48 10.28
N SER A 237 -1.06 12.15 11.41
CA SER A 237 -2.30 12.90 11.71
C SER A 237 -2.55 14.02 10.72
N ILE A 238 -1.52 14.78 10.35
CA ILE A 238 -1.59 15.87 9.36
C ILE A 238 -1.95 15.31 7.99
N ILE A 239 -1.29 14.21 7.58
CA ILE A 239 -1.55 13.55 6.31
C ILE A 239 -3.00 13.06 6.24
N ALA A 240 -3.43 12.31 7.27
CA ALA A 240 -4.80 11.81 7.41
C ALA A 240 -5.82 12.95 7.32
N PHE A 241 -5.63 14.02 8.09
CA PHE A 241 -6.51 15.18 8.13
C PHE A 241 -6.72 15.77 6.74
N TYR A 242 -5.64 16.13 6.03
CA TYR A 242 -5.75 16.77 4.71
C TYR A 242 -6.31 15.83 3.64
N LEU A 243 -6.03 14.52 3.71
CA LEU A 243 -6.65 13.53 2.82
C LEU A 243 -8.16 13.42 3.05
N ILE A 244 -8.62 13.42 4.30
CA ILE A 244 -10.05 13.35 4.63
C ILE A 244 -10.76 14.63 4.18
N ILE A 245 -10.28 15.81 4.61
CA ILE A 245 -10.97 17.08 4.32
C ILE A 245 -10.85 17.50 2.85
N GLY A 246 -9.81 17.05 2.15
CA GLY A 246 -9.63 17.35 0.73
C GLY A 246 -9.11 18.73 0.40
N ARG A 247 -8.61 19.46 1.38
CA ARG A 247 -7.96 20.78 1.20
C ARG A 247 -6.46 20.61 1.33
N GLY A 248 -5.67 21.52 0.76
CA GLY A 248 -4.21 21.46 0.86
C GLY A 248 -3.56 20.26 0.14
N LEU A 249 -4.28 19.58 -0.76
CA LEU A 249 -3.79 18.34 -1.38
C LEU A 249 -2.47 18.51 -2.14
N ARG A 250 -2.28 19.66 -2.81
CA ARG A 250 -1.02 20.01 -3.50
C ARG A 250 0.18 20.08 -2.57
N TRP A 251 -0.02 20.29 -1.28
CA TRP A 251 1.05 20.29 -0.28
C TRP A 251 1.17 18.92 0.40
N VAL A 252 0.06 18.32 0.81
CA VAL A 252 0.11 17.05 1.55
C VAL A 252 0.57 15.87 0.69
N ILE A 253 0.29 15.88 -0.62
CA ILE A 253 0.70 14.79 -1.53
C ILE A 253 2.23 14.61 -1.54
N PRO A 254 3.06 15.62 -1.85
CA PRO A 254 4.51 15.44 -1.83
C PRO A 254 5.05 15.13 -0.42
N VAL A 255 4.44 15.69 0.63
CA VAL A 255 4.79 15.38 2.03
C VAL A 255 4.53 13.90 2.35
N GLY A 256 3.36 13.39 1.99
CA GLY A 256 2.97 12.00 2.19
C GLY A 256 3.84 11.03 1.39
N ILE A 257 4.21 11.37 0.16
CA ILE A 257 5.19 10.61 -0.64
C ILE A 257 6.53 10.54 0.09
N ALA A 258 7.08 11.69 0.51
CA ALA A 258 8.38 11.74 1.17
C ALA A 258 8.38 10.98 2.51
N TYR A 259 7.33 11.14 3.31
CA TYR A 259 7.18 10.41 4.57
C TYR A 259 7.07 8.91 4.34
N SER A 260 6.25 8.48 3.37
CA SER A 260 6.10 7.06 3.04
C SER A 260 7.41 6.43 2.56
N ILE A 261 8.19 7.14 1.74
CA ILE A 261 9.54 6.68 1.35
C ILE A 261 10.44 6.55 2.59
N GLY A 262 10.43 7.55 3.48
CA GLY A 262 11.24 7.50 4.69
C GLY A 262 10.90 6.31 5.60
N VAL A 263 9.62 5.99 5.77
CA VAL A 263 9.19 4.80 6.53
C VAL A 263 9.60 3.52 5.79
N TRP A 264 9.38 3.45 4.48
CA TRP A 264 9.72 2.29 3.66
C TRP A 264 11.22 1.93 3.74
N THR A 265 12.11 2.93 3.62
CA THR A 265 13.55 2.69 3.65
C THR A 265 14.10 2.43 5.06
N THR A 266 13.34 2.72 6.11
CA THR A 266 13.76 2.55 7.51
C THR A 266 12.98 1.44 8.21
N ALA A 267 11.78 1.74 8.73
CA ALA A 267 10.98 0.83 9.53
C ALA A 267 10.47 -0.40 8.76
N GLU A 268 10.37 -0.34 7.44
CA GLU A 268 10.05 -1.52 6.60
C GLU A 268 11.27 -2.17 5.96
N GLY A 269 12.49 -1.67 6.20
CA GLY A 269 13.72 -2.29 5.68
C GLY A 269 13.74 -2.46 4.15
N TRP A 270 13.22 -1.47 3.41
CA TRP A 270 13.06 -1.55 1.94
C TRP A 270 12.12 -2.68 1.48
N GLY A 271 11.27 -3.18 2.37
CA GLY A 271 10.40 -4.33 2.16
C GLY A 271 11.07 -5.69 2.42
N ALA A 272 12.33 -5.73 2.86
CA ALA A 272 13.04 -6.96 3.22
C ALA A 272 12.92 -8.16 2.23
N PRO A 273 12.96 -8.01 0.88
CA PRO A 273 12.91 -9.15 -0.05
C PRO A 273 14.21 -9.96 -0.12
N PHE A 274 15.03 -9.92 0.94
CA PHE A 274 16.43 -10.34 0.89
C PHE A 274 16.67 -11.73 1.49
N LEU A 275 15.66 -12.31 2.15
CA LEU A 275 15.67 -13.69 2.63
C LEU A 275 14.97 -14.61 1.62
N PRO A 276 15.39 -15.88 1.48
CA PRO A 276 14.73 -16.83 0.57
C PRO A 276 13.23 -16.95 0.87
N GLY A 277 12.41 -16.76 -0.16
CA GLY A 277 10.95 -16.80 -0.05
C GLY A 277 10.32 -15.64 0.73
N ALA A 278 11.10 -14.62 1.11
CA ALA A 278 10.56 -13.41 1.73
C ALA A 278 9.99 -12.48 0.68
N THR A 279 8.77 -12.06 0.92
CA THR A 279 8.26 -10.82 0.36
C THR A 279 7.74 -9.98 1.53
N ALA A 280 7.90 -8.66 1.41
CA ALA A 280 7.47 -7.71 2.41
C ALA A 280 5.99 -7.93 2.82
N ASN A 281 5.73 -8.01 4.12
CA ASN A 281 4.48 -8.51 4.71
C ASN A 281 4.24 -10.01 4.50
N LYS A 282 4.75 -10.80 5.46
CA LYS A 282 4.40 -12.21 5.68
C LYS A 282 4.47 -13.09 4.41
N GLY A 283 5.22 -12.69 3.37
CA GLY A 283 5.45 -13.48 2.16
C GLY A 283 4.67 -13.07 0.90
N ASP A 284 3.69 -12.16 0.94
CA ASP A 284 2.82 -12.02 -0.25
C ASP A 284 3.03 -10.75 -1.12
N VAL A 285 3.51 -9.63 -0.57
CA VAL A 285 3.59 -8.36 -1.33
C VAL A 285 4.89 -7.56 -1.09
N LEU A 286 5.00 -6.32 -1.57
CA LEU A 286 6.15 -5.43 -1.39
C LEU A 286 5.68 -4.17 -0.66
N GLY A 287 5.92 -4.09 0.65
CA GLY A 287 5.83 -2.94 1.56
C GLY A 287 4.44 -2.33 1.68
N THR A 288 4.13 -1.73 2.83
CA THR A 288 2.89 -0.94 2.97
C THR A 288 3.12 0.46 2.40
N THR A 289 4.19 1.11 2.82
CA THR A 289 4.39 2.54 2.59
C THR A 289 4.88 2.88 1.18
N ASN A 290 5.62 2.00 0.50
CA ASN A 290 5.86 2.18 -0.95
C ASN A 290 4.55 2.12 -1.78
N ILE A 291 3.52 1.40 -1.33
CA ILE A 291 2.21 1.38 -1.98
C ILE A 291 1.39 2.62 -1.62
N TYR A 292 1.59 3.18 -0.43
CA TYR A 292 1.06 4.51 -0.10
C TYR A 292 1.60 5.56 -1.09
N VAL A 293 2.85 5.46 -1.53
CA VAL A 293 3.40 6.31 -2.61
C VAL A 293 2.59 6.15 -3.90
N ILE A 294 2.22 4.92 -4.30
CA ILE A 294 1.39 4.69 -5.49
C ILE A 294 0.02 5.35 -5.36
N ALA A 295 -0.65 5.24 -4.21
CA ALA A 295 -1.92 5.92 -3.95
C ALA A 295 -1.77 7.45 -4.04
N PHE A 296 -0.70 8.02 -3.47
CA PHE A 296 -0.39 9.44 -3.63
C PHE A 296 -0.11 9.85 -5.07
N LEU A 297 0.55 9.00 -5.87
CA LEU A 297 0.80 9.29 -7.29
C LEU A 297 -0.50 9.29 -8.10
N PHE A 298 -1.46 8.43 -7.78
CA PHE A 298 -2.82 8.54 -8.34
C PHE A 298 -3.49 9.86 -7.96
N LEU A 299 -3.39 10.27 -6.68
CA LEU A 299 -3.91 11.57 -6.25
C LEU A 299 -3.16 12.74 -6.91
N ALA A 300 -1.85 12.63 -7.12
CA ALA A 300 -1.05 13.63 -7.82
C ALA A 300 -1.54 13.78 -9.27
N ALA A 301 -1.73 12.66 -9.96
CA ALA A 301 -2.27 12.65 -11.31
C ALA A 301 -3.65 13.33 -11.38
N TRP A 302 -4.50 13.14 -10.37
CA TRP A 302 -5.79 13.82 -10.26
C TRP A 302 -5.65 15.31 -9.96
N VAL A 303 -4.89 15.70 -8.95
CA VAL A 303 -4.85 17.06 -8.39
C VAL A 303 -4.04 18.03 -9.27
N TYR A 304 -2.92 17.59 -9.83
CA TYR A 304 -2.04 18.46 -10.62
C TYR A 304 -2.49 18.59 -12.08
N PHE A 305 -3.19 17.59 -12.62
CA PHE A 305 -3.71 17.62 -13.99
C PHE A 305 -5.22 17.87 -14.08
N THR A 306 -5.86 18.32 -12.99
CA THR A 306 -7.22 18.88 -13.01
C THR A 306 -7.15 20.39 -12.79
N PRO A 307 -7.77 21.23 -13.65
CA PRO A 307 -7.73 22.68 -13.48
C PRO A 307 -8.35 23.09 -12.15
N GLU A 308 -7.73 24.02 -11.43
CA GLU A 308 -8.41 24.69 -10.33
C GLU A 308 -9.55 25.57 -10.88
N PRO A 309 -10.71 25.63 -10.20
CA PRO A 309 -11.63 26.73 -10.42
C PRO A 309 -10.85 28.01 -10.18
N ARG A 310 -10.72 28.89 -11.18
CA ARG A 310 -10.16 30.22 -10.97
C ARG A 310 -10.88 30.83 -9.77
N SER A 311 -10.17 31.03 -8.65
CA SER A 311 -10.69 31.90 -7.61
C SER A 311 -10.97 33.23 -8.29
N ASN A 312 -12.15 33.78 -8.08
CA ASN A 312 -12.65 34.99 -8.73
C ASN A 312 -11.90 36.25 -8.22
N LYS A 313 -10.57 36.20 -8.16
CA LYS A 313 -9.66 37.28 -7.78
C LYS A 313 -9.29 38.15 -8.98
N SER A 314 -10.29 38.51 -9.80
CA SER A 314 -10.14 39.53 -10.84
C SER A 314 -11.31 40.52 -10.87
N LYS A 315 -11.99 40.71 -9.74
CA LYS A 315 -12.97 41.80 -9.54
C LYS A 315 -12.96 42.26 -8.09
N ARG A 316 -11.90 42.95 -7.67
CA ARG A 316 -11.92 44.05 -6.69
C ARG A 316 -10.69 44.90 -6.92
#